data_AF-A0A2K3K5H1-F1
#
_entry.id   AF-A0A2K3K5H1-F1
#
_cell.length_a   1.000
_cell.length_b   1.000
_cell.length_c   1.000
_cell.angle_alpha   90.00
_cell.angle_beta   90.00
_cell.angle_gamma   90.00
#
_symmetry.space_group_name_H-M   'P 1'
#
loop_
_entity.id
_entity.type
_entity.pdbx_description
1 polymer ?
#
loop_
_entity_poly.entity_id
_entity_poly.type
_entity_poly.pdbx_seq_one_letter_code
_entity_poly.pdbx_strand_id
1 'polypeptide(L)'
;CIIYKCLLHWRSFEVERTSVFDRIIQTIGHAIETQENNDVLAYWLSNASTLLLLLQRTLKASGAAGMAPQRRRSSSATLFGRMTQSFRGAPAGVNISLINGSMNGGVDTLRQVEAKYPALLFKQQLTAYVEKIYGMIRDNLKKEISPLLGLCIQAPRTSRASLVKGSSRSVANTEAQKALIAHWQGIVKSLGNFLNTLKANN
;
A
#
# COMPACT_ATOMS: atom_id res chain seq x y z
N CYS A 1 -9.13 -5.70 14.54
CA CYS A 1 -8.27 -6.87 14.21
C CYS A 1 -8.24 -7.86 15.38
N ILE A 2 -8.75 -9.08 15.21
CA ILE A 2 -8.78 -10.13 16.25
C ILE A 2 -7.37 -10.63 16.58
N ILE A 3 -6.53 -10.85 15.56
CA ILE A 3 -5.14 -11.30 15.72
C ILE A 3 -4.38 -10.40 16.70
N TYR A 4 -4.47 -9.08 16.53
CA TYR A 4 -3.82 -8.13 17.43
C TYR A 4 -4.27 -8.29 18.89
N LYS A 5 -5.58 -8.42 19.14
CA LYS A 5 -6.13 -8.60 20.48
C LYS A 5 -5.61 -9.90 21.13
N CYS A 6 -5.53 -10.99 20.37
CA CYS A 6 -4.97 -12.25 20.85
C CYS A 6 -3.47 -12.13 21.19
N LEU A 7 -2.68 -11.49 20.32
CA LEU A 7 -1.24 -11.31 20.55
C LEU A 7 -0.95 -10.46 21.80
N LEU A 8 -1.77 -9.45 22.07
CA LEU A 8 -1.70 -8.68 23.31
C LEU A 8 -2.08 -9.53 24.53
N HIS A 9 -3.22 -10.22 24.46
CA HIS A 9 -3.73 -11.03 25.57
C HIS A 9 -2.72 -12.10 26.00
N TRP A 10 -2.04 -12.74 25.04
CA TRP A 10 -1.01 -13.74 25.30
C TRP A 10 0.40 -13.15 25.51
N ARG A 11 0.54 -11.81 25.58
CA ARG A 11 1.82 -11.10 25.70
C ARG A 11 2.89 -11.58 24.71
N SER A 12 2.47 -11.96 23.50
CA SER A 12 3.33 -12.60 22.50
C SER A 12 4.46 -11.71 21.99
N PHE A 13 4.40 -10.40 22.25
CA PHE A 13 5.46 -9.46 21.86
C PHE A 13 6.66 -9.46 22.81
N GLU A 14 6.49 -9.97 24.04
CA GLU A 14 7.49 -9.90 25.13
C GLU A 14 8.27 -11.21 25.30
N VAL A 15 7.90 -12.27 24.56
CA VAL A 15 8.50 -13.60 24.68
C VAL A 15 9.69 -13.78 23.74
N GLU A 16 10.73 -14.46 24.21
CA GLU A 16 11.97 -14.69 23.44
C GLU A 16 11.81 -15.73 22.34
N ARG A 17 10.84 -16.64 22.49
CA ARG A 17 10.55 -17.70 21.53
C ARG A 17 9.04 -17.86 21.41
N THR A 18 8.56 -17.85 20.17
CA THR A 18 7.16 -18.15 19.85
C THR A 18 7.04 -18.54 18.38
N SER A 19 6.16 -19.49 18.07
CA SER A 19 5.82 -19.91 16.71
C SER A 19 4.56 -19.24 16.17
N VAL A 20 3.88 -18.43 16.99
CA VAL A 20 2.60 -17.79 16.60
C VAL A 20 2.79 -16.87 15.40
N PHE A 21 3.91 -16.14 15.36
CA PHE A 21 4.22 -15.21 14.27
C PHE A 21 4.44 -15.96 12.96
N ASP A 22 5.22 -17.03 12.97
CA ASP A 22 5.47 -17.85 11.79
C ASP A 22 4.17 -18.44 11.24
N ARG A 23 3.29 -18.94 12.11
CA ARG A 23 1.97 -19.47 11.71
C ARG A 23 1.08 -18.41 11.06
N ILE A 24 1.05 -17.18 11.60
CA ILE A 24 0.30 -16.07 11.01
C ILE A 24 0.87 -15.73 9.63
N ILE A 25 2.20 -15.61 9.52
CA ILE A 25 2.86 -15.29 8.25
C ILE A 25 2.63 -16.38 7.20
N GLN A 26 2.73 -17.65 7.58
CA GLN A 26 2.44 -18.76 6.68
C GLN A 26 0.98 -18.76 6.22
N THR A 27 0.04 -18.44 7.11
CA THR A 27 -1.39 -18.35 6.78
C THR A 27 -1.63 -17.25 5.74
N ILE A 28 -1.06 -16.06 5.95
CA ILE A 28 -1.12 -14.97 4.98
C ILE A 28 -0.46 -15.41 3.66
N GLY A 29 0.73 -16.01 3.75
CA GLY A 29 1.51 -16.47 2.61
C GLY A 29 0.73 -17.44 1.72
N HIS A 30 0.18 -18.50 2.31
CA HIS A 30 -0.62 -19.48 1.60
C HIS A 30 -1.89 -18.87 0.99
N ALA A 31 -2.56 -17.98 1.74
CA ALA A 31 -3.79 -17.37 1.28
C ALA A 31 -3.61 -16.40 0.11
N ILE A 32 -2.40 -15.86 -0.11
CA ILE A 32 -2.09 -14.98 -1.24
C ILE A 32 -1.26 -15.68 -2.34
N GLU A 33 -0.76 -16.89 -2.08
CA GLU A 33 0.05 -17.63 -3.04
C GLU A 33 -0.79 -17.94 -4.29
N THR A 34 -0.27 -17.56 -5.47
CA THR A 34 -0.94 -17.74 -6.77
C THR A 34 -2.34 -17.11 -6.91
N GLN A 35 -2.69 -16.13 -6.08
CA GLN A 35 -4.01 -15.49 -6.15
C GLN A 35 -4.13 -14.46 -7.28
N GLU A 36 -5.10 -14.68 -8.17
CA GLU A 36 -5.54 -13.71 -9.18
C GLU A 36 -6.79 -12.92 -8.74
N ASN A 37 -7.49 -13.37 -7.70
CA ASN A 37 -8.71 -12.72 -7.23
C ASN A 37 -8.40 -11.48 -6.38
N ASN A 38 -8.72 -10.30 -6.91
CA ASN A 38 -8.46 -9.02 -6.24
C ASN A 38 -9.30 -8.83 -4.97
N ASP A 39 -10.45 -9.48 -4.81
CA ASP A 39 -11.26 -9.36 -3.59
C ASP A 39 -10.55 -10.03 -2.40
N VAL A 40 -9.95 -11.20 -2.63
CA VAL A 40 -9.14 -11.92 -1.62
C VAL A 40 -7.89 -11.11 -1.29
N LEU A 41 -7.19 -10.58 -2.31
CA LEU A 41 -6.01 -9.74 -2.11
C LEU A 41 -6.36 -8.45 -1.33
N ALA A 42 -7.47 -7.79 -1.64
CA ALA A 42 -7.91 -6.58 -0.95
C ALA A 42 -8.28 -6.85 0.51
N TYR A 43 -8.98 -7.97 0.78
CA TYR A 43 -9.25 -8.42 2.15
C TYR A 43 -7.97 -8.62 2.96
N TRP A 44 -6.97 -9.33 2.40
CA TRP A 44 -5.70 -9.54 3.10
C TRP A 44 -4.87 -8.27 3.23
N LEU A 45 -4.89 -7.39 2.21
CA LEU A 45 -4.23 -6.09 2.28
C LEU A 45 -4.77 -5.26 3.44
N SER A 46 -6.10 -5.17 3.59
CA SER A 46 -6.73 -4.40 4.66
C SER A 46 -6.42 -4.97 6.04
N ASN A 47 -6.57 -6.28 6.22
CA ASN A 47 -6.30 -6.95 7.49
C ASN A 47 -4.82 -6.87 7.89
N ALA A 48 -3.90 -7.11 6.96
CA ALA A 48 -2.46 -7.04 7.18
C ALA A 48 -2.02 -5.60 7.48
N SER A 49 -2.54 -4.61 6.75
CA SER A 49 -2.25 -3.18 6.98
C SER A 49 -2.75 -2.71 8.34
N THR A 50 -3.97 -3.11 8.72
CA THR A 50 -4.53 -2.80 10.04
C THR A 50 -3.70 -3.43 11.15
N LEU A 51 -3.31 -4.70 11.01
CA LEU A 51 -2.43 -5.36 11.97
C LEU A 51 -1.08 -4.65 12.05
N LEU A 52 -0.46 -4.33 10.92
CA LEU A 52 0.82 -3.63 10.85
C LEU A 52 0.77 -2.26 11.54
N LEU A 53 -0.29 -1.48 11.30
CA LEU A 53 -0.51 -0.20 11.94
C LEU A 53 -0.59 -0.34 13.47
N LEU A 54 -1.32 -1.33 13.96
CA LEU A 54 -1.43 -1.61 15.39
C LEU A 54 -0.08 -2.05 15.99
N LEU A 55 0.70 -2.86 15.27
CA LEU A 55 2.06 -3.23 15.67
C LEU A 55 3.00 -2.01 15.70
N GLN A 56 2.95 -1.13 14.71
CA GLN A 56 3.75 0.09 14.66
C GLN A 56 3.47 1.02 15.85
N ARG A 57 2.22 1.09 16.30
CA ARG A 57 1.82 1.88 17.49
C ARG A 57 2.20 1.20 18.81
N THR A 58 2.31 -0.13 18.83
CA THR A 58 2.54 -0.91 20.06
C THR A 58 4.03 -1.16 20.31
N LEU A 59 4.80 -1.54 19.28
CA LEU A 59 6.19 -1.95 19.43
C LEU A 59 7.13 -0.74 19.40
N LYS A 60 7.87 -0.51 20.48
CA LYS A 60 8.98 0.44 20.48
C LYS A 60 10.04 -0.03 19.49
N ALA A 61 10.48 0.85 18.60
CA ALA A 61 11.71 0.61 17.85
C ALA A 61 12.86 0.64 18.85
N SER A 62 13.36 -0.53 19.24
CA SER A 62 14.61 -0.61 20.00
C SER A 62 15.74 -0.18 19.05
N GLY A 63 16.11 1.11 19.13
CA GLY A 63 17.15 1.69 18.27
C GLY A 63 16.91 3.14 17.82
N ALA A 64 16.71 4.07 18.75
CA ALA A 64 16.92 5.51 18.50
C ALA A 64 16.98 6.40 19.77
N ALA A 65 16.83 5.82 20.98
CA ALA A 65 17.00 6.54 22.23
C ALA A 65 18.15 5.90 23.01
N GLY A 66 19.38 6.34 22.77
CA GLY A 66 20.51 5.82 23.56
C GLY A 66 21.94 6.12 23.10
N MET A 67 22.19 6.63 21.89
CA MET A 67 23.54 6.97 21.45
C MET A 67 23.57 8.22 20.56
N ALA A 68 23.45 9.39 21.19
CA ALA A 68 24.03 10.60 20.65
C ALA A 68 25.17 11.02 21.60
N PRO A 69 26.45 10.94 21.20
CA PRO A 69 27.49 11.60 21.98
C PRO A 69 27.27 13.10 21.83
N GLN A 70 26.93 13.74 22.94
CA GLN A 70 26.82 15.19 23.09
C GLN A 70 28.19 15.83 22.82
N ARG A 71 28.53 16.07 21.55
CA ARG A 71 29.66 16.91 21.17
C ARG A 71 29.16 18.32 20.91
N ARG A 72 29.34 19.18 21.93
CA ARG A 72 29.42 20.64 21.75
C ARG A 72 30.33 20.94 20.57
N ARG A 73 29.82 21.64 19.56
CA ARG A 73 30.65 22.38 18.61
C ARG A 73 29.98 23.72 18.29
N SER A 74 30.51 24.76 18.94
CA SER A 74 30.51 26.12 18.42
C SER A 74 31.10 26.09 17.00
N SER A 75 30.48 26.75 16.03
CA SER A 75 31.17 27.10 14.78
C SER A 75 30.54 28.32 14.13
N SER A 76 31.43 29.28 13.88
CA SER A 76 31.29 30.53 13.17
C SER A 76 30.90 30.35 11.69
N ALA A 77 30.47 31.47 11.12
CA ALA A 77 30.04 31.69 9.74
C ALA A 77 31.04 31.24 8.65
N THR A 78 30.48 30.80 7.52
CA THR A 78 30.94 30.94 6.11
C THR A 78 29.85 30.30 5.24
N LEU A 79 28.97 31.05 4.56
CA LEU A 79 29.13 31.64 3.21
C LEU A 79 29.79 30.68 2.21
N PHE A 80 29.00 29.76 1.62
CA PHE A 80 28.91 29.51 0.17
C PHE A 80 27.79 28.47 -0.07
N GLY A 81 26.87 28.81 -0.97
CA GLY A 81 25.58 28.14 -1.13
C GLY A 81 25.64 26.76 -1.78
N ARG A 82 24.80 25.85 -1.27
CA ARG A 82 24.23 24.76 -2.05
C ARG A 82 22.84 24.40 -1.49
N MET A 83 21.81 24.69 -2.28
CA MET A 83 20.42 24.38 -1.98
C MET A 83 20.17 22.90 -2.31
N THR A 84 19.79 22.12 -1.29
CA THR A 84 18.99 20.86 -1.33
C THR A 84 19.07 20.16 0.04
N GLN A 85 18.46 20.78 1.06
CA GLN A 85 18.02 20.06 2.26
C GLN A 85 16.52 19.84 2.14
N SER A 86 16.07 18.62 1.85
CA SER A 86 14.73 18.15 2.21
C SER A 86 14.54 16.67 1.88
N PHE A 87 14.80 15.77 2.84
CA PHE A 87 13.84 14.75 3.31
C PHE A 87 14.46 13.89 4.45
N ARG A 88 14.66 14.51 5.61
CA ARG A 88 14.58 13.83 6.91
C ARG A 88 13.77 14.74 7.82
N GLY A 89 12.56 14.32 8.15
CA GLY A 89 11.65 15.04 9.03
C GLY A 89 10.21 14.85 8.59
N ALA A 90 9.55 13.82 9.11
CA ALA A 90 8.10 13.80 9.09
C ALA A 90 7.62 14.96 9.99
N PRO A 91 6.72 15.84 9.51
CA PRO A 91 6.17 16.89 10.35
C PRO A 91 5.35 16.25 11.47
N ALA A 92 5.59 16.71 12.70
CA ALA A 92 4.69 16.49 13.81
C ALA A 92 3.36 17.18 13.49
N GLY A 93 2.25 16.46 13.62
CA GLY A 93 0.91 17.04 13.59
C GLY A 93 0.05 16.66 12.40
N VAL A 94 -0.35 15.39 12.31
CA VAL A 94 -1.67 15.04 11.77
C VAL A 94 -2.31 14.09 12.77
N ASN A 95 -3.15 14.64 13.64
CA ASN A 95 -3.94 13.89 14.60
C ASN A 95 -5.16 13.32 13.88
N ILE A 96 -5.04 12.11 13.30
CA ILE A 96 -6.17 11.41 12.68
C ILE A 96 -7.04 10.82 13.79
N SER A 97 -7.92 11.66 14.33
CA SER A 97 -8.96 11.31 15.28
C SER A 97 -10.29 11.17 14.53
N LEU A 98 -10.48 10.06 13.80
CA LEU A 98 -11.72 9.87 13.03
C LEU A 98 -12.28 8.44 13.00
N ILE A 99 -11.86 7.55 13.92
CA ILE A 99 -12.44 6.19 13.99
C ILE A 99 -12.62 5.73 15.44
N ASN A 100 -13.28 6.52 16.29
CA ASN A 100 -13.78 5.96 17.56
C ASN A 100 -15.14 6.52 17.93
N GLY A 101 -16.16 6.06 17.21
CA GLY A 101 -17.52 6.05 17.73
C GLY A 101 -17.61 4.98 18.81
N SER A 102 -17.65 5.43 20.06
CA SER A 102 -17.94 4.65 21.27
C SER A 102 -16.86 3.65 21.70
N MET A 103 -15.99 4.11 22.60
CA MET A 103 -15.81 3.50 23.94
C MET A 103 -15.03 4.48 24.82
N ASN A 104 -15.61 4.85 25.96
CA ASN A 104 -15.04 5.69 27.00
C ASN A 104 -13.65 5.18 27.45
N GLY A 105 -12.66 6.07 27.44
CA GLY A 105 -11.35 5.81 28.03
C GLY A 105 -10.30 6.77 27.48
N GLY A 106 -10.24 7.98 28.05
CA GLY A 106 -9.23 8.97 27.73
C GLY A 106 -7.82 8.51 28.10
N VAL A 107 -6.85 9.00 27.33
CA VAL A 107 -5.42 9.08 27.68
C VAL A 107 -4.78 7.75 28.09
N ASP A 108 -4.67 6.83 27.14
CA ASP A 108 -3.57 5.88 27.15
C ASP A 108 -2.94 5.88 25.77
N THR A 109 -1.79 6.54 25.66
CA THR A 109 -0.72 6.11 24.77
C THR A 109 -0.70 4.59 24.78
N LEU A 110 -1.11 3.93 23.70
CA LEU A 110 -0.98 2.47 23.50
C LEU A 110 0.32 2.03 24.14
N ARG A 111 0.22 1.32 25.26
CA ARG A 111 1.32 1.05 26.19
C ARG A 111 2.47 0.50 25.38
N GLN A 112 3.49 1.32 25.14
CA GLN A 112 4.57 0.96 24.23
C GLN A 112 5.33 -0.24 24.81
N VAL A 113 5.24 -1.39 24.13
CA VAL A 113 5.81 -2.67 24.55
C VAL A 113 7.27 -2.75 24.10
N GLU A 114 8.14 -3.18 25.01
CA GLU A 114 9.52 -3.56 24.68
C GLU A 114 9.50 -4.92 23.96
N ALA A 115 9.49 -4.85 22.63
CA ALA A 115 9.33 -6.02 21.78
C ALA A 115 10.62 -6.85 21.74
N LYS A 116 10.48 -8.17 21.87
CA LYS A 116 11.59 -9.12 21.60
C LYS A 116 11.80 -9.32 20.10
N TYR A 117 12.94 -9.90 19.74
CA TYR A 117 13.34 -10.14 18.35
C TYR A 117 12.26 -10.79 17.47
N PRO A 118 11.54 -11.85 17.89
CA PRO A 118 10.51 -12.47 17.05
C PRO A 118 9.39 -11.50 16.64
N ALA A 119 9.00 -10.57 17.52
CA ALA A 119 7.97 -9.57 17.23
C ALA A 119 8.46 -8.50 16.23
N LEU A 120 9.74 -8.13 16.32
CA LEU A 120 10.35 -7.21 15.37
C LEU A 120 10.47 -7.84 13.98
N LEU A 121 10.90 -9.11 13.92
CA LEU A 121 10.96 -9.86 12.66
C LEU A 121 9.57 -10.03 12.05
N PHE A 122 8.56 -10.38 12.86
CA PHE A 122 7.17 -10.48 12.43
C PHE A 122 6.67 -9.18 11.81
N LYS A 123 6.93 -8.03 12.43
CA LYS A 123 6.58 -6.71 11.89
C LYS A 123 7.25 -6.45 10.53
N GLN A 124 8.53 -6.82 10.39
CA GLN A 124 9.25 -6.67 9.12
C GLN A 124 8.64 -7.56 8.02
N GLN A 125 8.39 -8.84 8.32
CA GLN A 125 7.75 -9.76 7.38
C GLN A 125 6.36 -9.28 6.99
N LEU A 126 5.55 -8.81 7.95
CA LEU A 126 4.21 -8.29 7.67
C LEU A 126 4.27 -7.06 6.75
N THR A 127 5.25 -6.18 6.94
CA THR A 127 5.50 -5.05 6.01
C THR A 127 5.76 -5.55 4.59
N ALA A 128 6.65 -6.52 4.42
CA ALA A 128 6.96 -7.09 3.12
C ALA A 128 5.73 -7.76 2.47
N TYR A 129 4.86 -8.40 3.27
CA TYR A 129 3.61 -8.97 2.77
C TYR A 129 2.61 -7.91 2.33
N VAL A 130 2.46 -6.81 3.06
CA VAL A 130 1.62 -5.67 2.63
C VAL A 130 2.10 -5.13 1.29
N GLU A 131 3.41 -4.91 1.13
CA GLU A 131 4.01 -4.45 -0.12
C GLU A 131 3.81 -5.45 -1.26
N LYS A 132 3.99 -6.75 -0.99
CA LYS A 132 3.77 -7.83 -1.96
C LYS A 132 2.33 -7.85 -2.45
N ILE A 133 1.35 -7.82 -1.53
CA ILE A 133 -0.08 -7.85 -1.87
C ILE A 133 -0.46 -6.61 -2.68
N TYR A 134 0.01 -5.42 -2.27
CA TYR A 134 -0.21 -4.19 -3.03
C TYR A 134 0.38 -4.31 -4.45
N GLY A 135 1.59 -4.85 -4.57
CA GLY A 135 2.23 -5.13 -5.85
C GLY A 135 1.39 -6.05 -6.74
N MET A 136 0.86 -7.14 -6.19
CA MET A 136 0.00 -8.08 -6.92
C MET A 136 -1.26 -7.40 -7.46
N ILE A 137 -1.99 -6.63 -6.64
CA ILE A 137 -3.17 -5.89 -7.07
C ILE A 137 -2.83 -4.90 -8.19
N ARG A 138 -1.74 -4.15 -8.03
CA ARG A 138 -1.27 -3.20 -9.05
C ARG A 138 -0.92 -3.91 -10.35
N ASP A 139 -0.25 -5.04 -10.28
CA ASP A 139 0.20 -5.79 -11.46
C ASP A 139 -0.99 -6.45 -12.17
N ASN A 140 -2.01 -6.91 -11.44
CA ASN A 140 -3.29 -7.37 -12.00
C ASN A 140 -4.01 -6.24 -12.74
N LEU A 141 -4.11 -5.05 -12.13
CA LEU A 141 -4.70 -3.87 -12.77
C LEU A 141 -3.95 -3.49 -14.06
N LYS A 142 -2.62 -3.50 -13.99
CA LYS A 142 -1.77 -3.25 -15.17
C LYS A 142 -2.02 -4.29 -16.26
N LYS A 143 -2.14 -5.58 -15.92
CA LYS A 143 -2.43 -6.68 -16.85
C LYS A 143 -3.77 -6.47 -17.57
N GLU A 144 -4.81 -6.00 -16.86
CA GLU A 144 -6.12 -5.69 -17.47
C GLU A 144 -6.09 -4.45 -18.37
N ILE A 145 -5.43 -3.37 -17.93
CA ILE A 145 -5.46 -2.09 -18.65
C ILE A 145 -4.52 -2.08 -19.86
N SER A 146 -3.37 -2.75 -19.80
CA SER A 146 -2.32 -2.62 -20.83
C SER A 146 -2.79 -2.95 -22.26
N PRO A 147 -3.57 -4.02 -22.52
CA PRO A 147 -4.09 -4.31 -23.85
C PRO A 147 -5.03 -3.20 -24.38
N LEU A 148 -5.96 -2.73 -23.53
CA LEU A 148 -6.91 -1.68 -23.89
C LEU A 148 -6.20 -0.36 -24.20
N LEU A 149 -5.18 -0.03 -23.39
CA LEU A 149 -4.36 1.14 -23.61
C LEU A 149 -3.60 1.05 -24.95
N GLY A 150 -3.07 -0.13 -25.28
CA GLY A 150 -2.45 -0.39 -26.58
C GLY A 150 -3.40 -0.12 -27.75
N LEU A 151 -4.65 -0.59 -27.65
CA LEU A 151 -5.68 -0.36 -28.67
C LEU A 151 -6.05 1.13 -28.79
N CYS A 152 -6.18 1.85 -27.67
CA CYS A 152 -6.40 3.30 -27.67
C CYS A 152 -5.27 4.07 -28.39
N ILE A 153 -4.02 3.65 -28.24
CA ILE A 153 -2.86 4.29 -28.87
C ILE A 153 -2.78 3.99 -30.37
N GLN A 154 -3.23 2.79 -30.78
CA GLN A 154 -3.18 2.34 -32.18
C GLN A 154 -4.36 2.85 -33.02
N ALA A 155 -5.56 3.00 -32.45
CA ALA A 155 -6.75 3.40 -33.20
C ALA A 155 -6.61 4.73 -34.00
N PRO A 156 -5.94 5.79 -33.49
CA PRO A 156 -5.70 7.00 -34.28
C PRO A 156 -4.68 6.80 -35.42
N ARG A 157 -3.76 5.83 -35.27
CA ARG A 157 -2.72 5.53 -36.28
C ARG A 157 -3.27 4.73 -37.45
N THR A 158 -4.17 3.79 -37.19
CA THR A 158 -4.84 3.02 -38.25
C THR A 158 -5.78 3.89 -39.09
N SER A 159 -6.50 4.84 -38.46
CA SER A 159 -7.28 5.86 -39.17
C SER A 159 -6.41 6.66 -40.15
N ARG A 160 -5.22 7.10 -39.73
CA ARG A 160 -4.28 7.84 -40.60
C ARG A 160 -3.72 7.01 -41.76
N ALA A 161 -3.40 5.73 -41.55
CA ALA A 161 -2.94 4.85 -42.62
C ALA A 161 -4.03 4.59 -43.68
N SER A 162 -5.31 4.62 -43.29
CA SER A 162 -6.45 4.43 -44.20
C SER A 162 -6.75 5.64 -45.09
N LEU A 163 -6.24 6.83 -44.77
CA LEU A 163 -6.44 8.07 -45.54
C LEU A 163 -5.94 7.98 -46.99
N VAL A 164 -5.06 7.02 -47.30
CA VAL A 164 -4.50 6.80 -48.64
C VAL A 164 -5.49 6.10 -49.59
N LYS A 165 -6.55 5.44 -49.09
CA LYS A 165 -7.59 4.79 -49.91
C LYS A 165 -8.91 5.58 -49.85
N GLY A 166 -9.12 6.44 -50.84
CA GLY A 166 -10.34 7.24 -50.97
C GLY A 166 -11.58 6.40 -51.31
N SER A 167 -12.68 6.60 -50.55
CA SER A 167 -14.07 6.82 -51.01
C SER A 167 -15.12 6.48 -49.91
N SER A 168 -14.77 5.70 -48.88
CA SER A 168 -15.69 5.27 -47.80
C SER A 168 -15.44 5.98 -46.44
N ARG A 169 -15.44 7.32 -46.45
CA ARG A 169 -14.81 8.15 -45.39
C ARG A 169 -15.63 8.41 -44.11
N SER A 170 -16.97 8.47 -44.15
CA SER A 170 -17.75 8.93 -42.98
C SER A 170 -18.06 7.82 -41.98
N VAL A 171 -18.41 6.62 -42.47
CA VAL A 171 -18.79 5.47 -41.64
C VAL A 171 -17.58 4.89 -40.92
N ALA A 172 -16.45 4.72 -41.62
CA ALA A 172 -15.22 4.15 -41.05
C ALA A 172 -14.60 5.03 -39.93
N ASN A 173 -14.67 6.36 -40.05
CA ASN A 173 -14.22 7.26 -38.98
C ASN A 173 -15.15 7.19 -37.76
N THR A 174 -16.45 7.04 -37.99
CA THR A 174 -17.43 6.92 -36.91
C THR A 174 -17.26 5.60 -36.14
N GLU A 175 -16.96 4.50 -36.84
CA GLU A 175 -16.70 3.19 -36.23
C GLU A 175 -15.37 3.15 -35.45
N ALA A 176 -14.29 3.69 -36.02
CA ALA A 176 -13.01 3.79 -35.33
C ALA A 176 -13.10 4.64 -34.05
N GLN A 177 -13.87 5.73 -34.10
CA GLN A 177 -14.13 6.58 -32.93
C GLN A 177 -14.98 5.85 -31.88
N LYS A 178 -16.01 5.10 -32.29
CA LYS A 178 -16.79 4.25 -31.38
C LYS A 178 -15.92 3.18 -30.70
N ALA A 179 -15.02 2.54 -31.44
CA ALA A 179 -14.09 1.56 -30.89
C ALA A 179 -13.15 2.16 -29.84
N LEU A 180 -12.57 3.35 -30.12
CA LEU A 180 -11.73 4.08 -29.16
C LEU A 180 -12.51 4.41 -27.87
N ILE A 181 -13.74 4.89 -27.99
CA ILE A 181 -14.59 5.18 -26.84
C ILE A 181 -14.85 3.90 -26.03
N ALA A 182 -15.13 2.78 -26.69
CA ALA A 182 -15.32 1.49 -26.02
C ALA A 182 -14.07 1.02 -25.27
N HIS A 183 -12.88 1.16 -25.86
CA HIS A 183 -11.61 0.82 -25.19
C HIS A 183 -11.36 1.70 -23.96
N TRP A 184 -11.59 3.01 -24.06
CA TRP A 184 -11.49 3.92 -22.93
C TRP A 184 -12.49 3.58 -21.82
N GLN A 185 -13.74 3.30 -22.17
CA GLN A 185 -14.75 2.86 -21.21
C GLN A 185 -14.36 1.56 -20.51
N GLY A 186 -13.72 0.62 -21.22
CA GLY A 186 -13.15 -0.58 -20.62
C GLY A 186 -12.10 -0.27 -19.54
N ILE A 187 -11.18 0.65 -19.82
CA ILE A 187 -10.16 1.09 -18.85
C ILE A 187 -10.82 1.71 -17.61
N VAL A 188 -11.77 2.63 -17.81
CA VAL A 188 -12.52 3.28 -16.71
C VAL A 188 -13.27 2.24 -15.88
N LYS A 189 -13.87 1.23 -16.52
CA LYS A 189 -14.56 0.13 -15.84
C LYS A 189 -13.60 -0.70 -14.99
N SER A 190 -12.44 -1.10 -15.51
CA SER A 190 -11.44 -1.83 -14.72
C SER A 190 -10.97 -1.02 -13.51
N LEU A 191 -10.64 0.27 -13.69
CA LEU A 191 -10.28 1.16 -12.58
C LEU A 191 -11.39 1.26 -11.53
N GLY A 192 -12.65 1.42 -11.99
CA GLY A 192 -13.82 1.48 -11.13
C GLY A 192 -14.04 0.20 -10.32
N ASN A 193 -13.88 -0.96 -10.95
CA ASN A 193 -13.99 -2.25 -10.28
C ASN A 193 -12.94 -2.41 -9.17
N PHE A 194 -11.67 -2.14 -9.47
CA PHE A 194 -10.60 -2.20 -8.47
C PHE A 194 -10.83 -1.22 -7.31
N LEU A 195 -11.26 0.00 -7.61
CA LEU A 195 -11.60 0.98 -6.58
C LEU A 195 -12.73 0.48 -5.68
N ASN A 196 -13.77 -0.13 -6.26
CA ASN A 196 -14.90 -0.67 -5.49
C ASN A 196 -14.47 -1.86 -4.62
N THR A 197 -13.66 -2.78 -5.15
CA THR A 197 -13.08 -3.90 -4.38
C THR A 197 -12.27 -3.39 -3.18
N LEU A 198 -11.42 -2.38 -3.38
CA LEU A 198 -10.65 -1.78 -2.26
C LEU A 198 -11.57 -1.06 -1.27
N LYS A 199 -12.60 -0.34 -1.75
CA LYS A 199 -13.55 0.37 -0.89
C LYS A 199 -14.36 -0.56 0.01
N ALA A 200 -14.78 -1.70 -0.53
CA ALA A 200 -15.58 -2.70 0.18
C ALA A 200 -14.83 -3.37 1.36
N ASN A 201 -13.49 -3.21 1.42
CA ASN A 201 -12.63 -3.85 2.40
C ASN A 201 -12.00 -2.86 3.41
N ASN A 202 -12.57 -1.67 3.65
CA ASN A 202 -12.07 -0.69 4.64
C ASN A 202 -12.51 -0.96 6.07
#